data_AF-A0A3B0XC44-F1
#
_entry.id   AF-A0A3B0XC44-F1
#
_cell.length_a   1.000
_cell.length_b   1.000
_cell.length_c   1.000
_cell.angle_alpha   90.00
_cell.angle_beta   90.00
_cell.angle_gamma   90.00
#
_symmetry.space_group_name_H-M   'P 1'
#
loop_
_entity.id
_entity.type
_entity.pdbx_description
1 polymer ?
#
loop_
_entity_poly.entity_id
_entity_poly.type
_entity_poly.pdbx_seq_one_letter_code
_entity_poly.pdbx_strand_id
1 'polypeptide(L)' 'EAIRSLFESELLKIIKQASGEQTLKGNQTEIDRTWSSLAMLIGGVTLARAVKDEELSNEIAAAIKNEIIALHKSQ' A
#
# COMPACT_ATOMS: atom_id res chain seq x y z
N GLU A 1 18.74 -2.52 -16.18
CA GLU A 1 18.09 -1.25 -15.81
C GLU A 1 16.67 -1.11 -16.36
N ALA A 2 16.42 -1.41 -17.64
CA ALA A 2 15.08 -1.27 -18.26
C ALA A 2 13.90 -1.85 -17.45
N ILE A 3 14.05 -3.02 -16.82
CA ILE A 3 12.98 -3.63 -16.00
C ILE A 3 12.67 -2.79 -14.76
N ARG A 4 13.68 -2.22 -14.09
CA ARG A 4 13.47 -1.38 -12.91
C ARG A 4 12.76 -0.07 -13.29
N SER A 5 13.19 0.54 -14.39
CA SER A 5 12.56 1.76 -14.91
C SER A 5 11.11 1.53 -15.35
N LEU A 6 10.83 0.39 -15.98
CA LEU A 6 9.45 0.02 -16.34
C LEU A 6 8.60 -0.21 -15.09
N PHE A 7 9.13 -0.95 -14.10
CA PHE A 7 8.44 -1.17 -12.83
C PHE A 7 8.13 0.15 -12.12
N GLU A 8 9.10 1.05 -12.02
CA GLU A 8 8.92 2.38 -11.41
C GLU A 8 7.83 3.18 -12.13
N SER A 9 7.85 3.18 -13.47
CA SER A 9 6.83 3.86 -14.28
C SER A 9 5.41 3.32 -14.01
N GLU A 10 5.24 2.00 -13.99
CA GLU A 10 3.94 1.39 -13.69
C GLU A 10 3.50 1.64 -12.24
N LEU A 11 4.45 1.57 -11.30
CA LEU A 11 4.20 1.89 -9.90
C LEU A 11 3.70 3.31 -9.71
N LEU A 12 4.34 4.30 -10.35
CA LEU A 12 3.93 5.70 -10.28
C LEU A 12 2.54 5.94 -10.89
N LYS A 13 2.15 5.19 -11.93
CA LYS A 13 0.79 5.25 -12.48
C LYS A 13 -0.25 4.77 -11.46
N ILE A 14 0.03 3.67 -10.76
CA ILE A 14 -0.85 3.13 -9.72
C ILE A 14 -1.03 4.16 -8.60
N ILE A 15 0.07 4.76 -8.12
CA ILE A 15 0.00 5.79 -7.07
C ILE A 15 -0.85 6.98 -7.51
N LYS A 16 -0.65 7.49 -8.73
CA LYS A 16 -1.43 8.60 -9.27
C LYS A 16 -2.92 8.29 -9.37
N GLN A 17 -3.27 7.06 -9.75
CA GLN A 17 -4.67 6.63 -9.82
C GLN A 17 -5.29 6.48 -8.43
N ALA A 18 -4.57 5.87 -7.49
CA ALA A 18 -5.04 5.63 -6.13
C ALA A 18 -5.16 6.93 -5.31
N SER A 19 -4.30 7.93 -5.56
CA SER A 19 -4.37 9.25 -4.93
C SER A 19 -5.34 10.21 -5.63
N GLY A 20 -6.27 9.71 -6.47
CA GLY A 20 -7.37 10.50 -7.02
C GLY A 20 -7.00 11.52 -8.11
N GLU A 21 -6.22 11.12 -9.13
CA GLU A 21 -5.87 11.87 -10.36
C GLU A 21 -5.36 13.32 -10.21
N GLN A 22 -5.25 13.83 -8.99
CA GLN A 22 -4.67 15.13 -8.73
C GLN A 22 -3.18 15.05 -9.01
N THR A 23 -2.67 16.05 -9.73
CA THR A 23 -1.25 16.19 -10.00
C THR A 23 -0.44 15.96 -8.71
N LEU A 24 0.78 15.43 -8.81
CA LEU A 24 1.75 15.26 -7.69
C LEU A 24 2.10 16.58 -6.93
N LYS A 25 1.34 17.65 -7.16
CA LYS A 25 1.42 18.98 -6.56
C LYS A 25 0.18 19.33 -5.71
N GLY A 26 -0.90 18.54 -5.76
CA GLY A 26 -2.23 18.94 -5.26
C GLY A 26 -2.61 18.45 -3.86
N ASN A 27 -2.09 17.31 -3.39
CA ASN A 27 -2.42 16.80 -2.06
C ASN A 27 -1.36 15.80 -1.57
N GLN A 28 -0.21 16.31 -1.13
CA GLN A 28 0.92 15.48 -0.66
C GLN A 28 0.47 14.47 0.39
N THR A 29 -0.48 14.84 1.25
CA THR A 29 -1.07 13.97 2.27
C THR A 29 -1.73 12.71 1.68
N GLU A 30 -2.43 12.79 0.55
CA GLU A 30 -3.06 11.62 -0.09
C GLU A 30 -2.04 10.72 -0.78
N ILE A 31 -1.00 11.32 -1.37
CA ILE A 31 0.12 10.60 -1.97
C ILE A 31 0.90 9.84 -0.88
N ASP A 32 1.20 10.49 0.24
CA ASP A 32 1.90 9.89 1.39
C ASP A 32 1.08 8.75 2.00
N ARG A 33 -0.25 8.91 2.10
CA ARG A 33 -1.17 7.84 2.54
C ARG A 33 -1.17 6.66 1.58
N THR A 34 -1.17 6.92 0.28
CA THR A 34 -1.14 5.87 -0.75
C THR A 34 0.17 5.09 -0.67
N TRP A 35 1.30 5.78 -0.55
CA TRP A 35 2.61 5.15 -0.36
C TRP A 35 2.67 4.32 0.92
N SER A 36 2.18 4.88 2.03
CA SER A 36 2.12 4.19 3.32
C SER A 36 1.28 2.92 3.23
N SER A 37 0.11 3.00 2.59
CA SER A 37 -0.77 1.85 2.38
C SER A 37 -0.12 0.75 1.54
N LEU A 38 0.58 1.12 0.47
CA LEU A 38 1.30 0.16 -0.36
C LEU A 38 2.43 -0.52 0.43
N ALA A 39 3.21 0.26 1.19
CA ALA A 39 4.27 -0.26 2.05
C ALA A 39 3.71 -1.21 3.12
N MET A 40 2.59 -0.85 3.74
CA MET A 40 1.90 -1.70 4.73
C MET A 40 1.38 -3.00 4.12
N LEU A 41 0.81 -2.98 2.90
CA LEU A 41 0.38 -4.19 2.21
C LEU A 41 1.56 -5.13 1.92
N ILE A 42 2.63 -4.59 1.34
CA ILE A 42 3.82 -5.39 0.98
C ILE A 42 4.48 -5.96 2.24
N GLY A 43 4.68 -5.12 3.26
CA GLY A 43 5.25 -5.51 4.54
C GLY A 43 4.37 -6.50 5.30
N GLY A 44 3.05 -6.26 5.32
CA GLY A 44 2.06 -7.12 5.97
C GLY A 44 1.97 -8.50 5.33
N VAL A 45 1.96 -8.59 4.00
CA VAL A 45 2.02 -9.87 3.28
C VAL A 45 3.34 -10.61 3.57
N THR A 46 4.45 -9.89 3.62
CA THR A 46 5.76 -10.48 3.97
C THR A 46 5.74 -11.03 5.39
N LEU A 47 5.23 -10.27 6.35
CA LEU A 47 5.12 -10.66 7.75
C LEU A 47 4.20 -11.88 7.92
N ALA A 48 3.00 -11.85 7.32
CA ALA A 48 2.06 -12.96 7.38
C ALA A 48 2.64 -14.26 6.80
N ARG A 49 3.42 -14.17 5.71
CA ARG A 49 4.10 -15.33 5.08
C ARG A 49 5.29 -15.84 5.88
N ALA A 50 5.89 -15.03 6.75
CA ALA A 50 7.00 -15.45 7.59
C ALA A 50 6.56 -16.30 8.79
N VAL A 51 5.27 -16.29 9.11
CA VAL A 51 4.67 -17.03 10.22
C VAL A 51 4.20 -18.40 9.75
N LYS A 52 4.54 -19.46 10.48
CA LYS A 52 4.12 -20.84 10.19
C LYS A 52 2.70 -21.15 10.65
N ASP A 53 2.27 -20.49 11.72
CA ASP A 53 0.94 -20.65 12.30
C ASP A 53 -0.10 -19.94 11.42
N GLU A 54 -1.08 -20.71 10.94
CA GLU A 54 -2.08 -20.22 9.99
C GLU A 54 -3.05 -19.22 10.63
N GLU A 55 -3.42 -19.44 11.89
CA GLU A 55 -4.32 -18.54 12.63
C GLU A 55 -3.67 -17.17 12.80
N LEU A 56 -2.43 -17.12 13.30
CA LEU A 56 -1.65 -15.90 13.45
C LEU A 56 -1.37 -15.21 12.10
N SER A 57 -1.11 -15.98 11.03
CA SER A 57 -0.95 -15.43 9.67
C SER A 57 -2.21 -14.70 9.22
N ASN A 58 -3.39 -15.29 9.46
CA ASN A 58 -4.68 -14.70 9.14
C ASN A 58 -4.99 -13.47 10.01
N GLU A 59 -4.65 -13.51 11.30
CA GLU A 59 -4.79 -12.35 12.20
C GLU A 59 -3.98 -11.14 11.72
N ILE A 60 -2.72 -11.37 11.31
CA ILE A 60 -1.85 -10.31 10.76
C ILE A 60 -2.47 -9.72 9.49
N ALA A 61 -2.93 -10.57 8.57
CA ALA A 61 -3.57 -10.12 7.33
C ALA A 61 -4.85 -9.29 7.61
N ALA A 62 -5.66 -9.73 8.57
CA ALA A 62 -6.87 -9.02 8.99
C ALA A 62 -6.54 -7.66 9.63
N ALA A 63 -5.54 -7.60 10.51
CA ALA A 63 -5.10 -6.37 11.15
C ALA A 63 -4.64 -5.32 10.13
N ILE A 64 -3.77 -5.71 9.19
CA ILE A 64 -3.27 -4.81 8.13
C ILE A 64 -4.41 -4.32 7.23
N LYS A 65 -5.33 -5.21 6.83
CA LYS A 65 -6.51 -4.84 6.04
C LYS A 65 -7.37 -3.81 6.78
N ASN A 66 -7.65 -4.03 8.05
CA ASN A 66 -8.50 -3.14 8.85
C ASN A 66 -7.86 -1.76 9.03
N GLU A 67 -6.56 -1.71 9.28
CA GLU A 67 -5.81 -0.46 9.42
C GLU A 67 -5.84 0.36 8.12
N ILE A 68 -5.63 -0.29 6.97
CA ILE A 68 -5.70 0.39 5.67
C ILE A 68 -7.11 0.90 5.38
N ILE A 69 -8.15 0.13 5.72
CA ILE A 69 -9.53 0.61 5.58
C ILE A 69 -9.78 1.82 6.48
N ALA A 70 -9.28 1.81 7.72
CA ALA A 70 -9.43 2.92 8.65
C ALA A 70 -8.73 4.19 8.12
N LEU A 71 -7.50 4.06 7.62
CA LEU A 71 -6.72 5.15 7.01
C LEU A 71 -7.47 5.88 5.88
N HIS A 72 -8.32 5.16 5.12
CA HIS A 72 -9.10 5.73 4.02
C HIS A 72 -10.55 6.10 4.39
N LYS A 73 -11.11 5.57 5.50
CA LYS A 73 -12.46 5.89 5.97
C LYS A 73 -12.56 7.17 6.81
N SER A 74 -11.46 7.68 7.33
CA SER A 74 -11.42 8.96 8.07
C SER A 74 -11.54 10.20 7.16
N GLN A 75 -12.22 10.07 6.02
CA GLN A 75 -12.61 11.13 5.08
C GLN A 75 -14.14 11.26 5.06
#